data_AF-A0A1F7JAM9-F1
#
_entry.id   AF-A0A1F7JAM9-F1
#
_cell.length_a   1.000
_cell.length_b   1.000
_cell.length_c   1.000
_cell.angle_alpha   90.00
_cell.angle_beta   90.00
_cell.angle_gamma   90.00
#
_symmetry.space_group_name_H-M   'P 1'
#
loop_
_entity.id
_entity.type
_entity.pdbx_description
1 polymer ?
#
loop_
_entity_poly.entity_id
_entity_poly.type
_entity_poly.pdbx_seq_one_letter_code
_entity_poly.pdbx_strand_id
1 'polypeptide(L)'
;MTEVFYKLKLVKNNIEIEVCGDKDFVEKKFKELTNDYLNKSINNDLDHKNNELKTNKKELSLIDFVNQKCPKSTATGLMPVLVYYAKHFEGIEKFNEVDIKNLYRRYDISKRPKKIYQAILDINRNKGYFESVPKDKGYFRLTEAGEHFVEVKLTKLD
;
A
#
# COMPACT_ATOMS: atom_id res chain seq x y z
N MET A 1 -21.06 -25.77 -21.47
CA MET A 1 -19.67 -25.48 -21.89
C MET A 1 -18.85 -25.33 -20.62
N THR A 2 -17.83 -26.14 -20.43
CA THR A 2 -16.91 -26.06 -19.30
C THR A 2 -15.87 -24.98 -19.60
N GLU A 3 -15.93 -23.85 -18.91
CA GLU A 3 -14.86 -22.84 -18.96
C GLU A 3 -13.59 -23.44 -18.35
N VAL A 4 -12.57 -23.64 -19.19
CA VAL A 4 -11.27 -24.17 -18.77
C VAL A 4 -10.39 -22.97 -18.38
N PHE A 5 -10.15 -22.81 -17.09
CA PHE A 5 -9.22 -21.80 -16.56
C PHE A 5 -7.80 -22.37 -16.52
N TYR A 6 -6.86 -21.60 -17.06
CA TYR A 6 -5.43 -21.92 -17.06
C TYR A 6 -4.74 -21.17 -15.92
N LYS A 7 -3.76 -21.82 -15.29
CA LYS A 7 -2.97 -21.27 -14.20
C LYS A 7 -1.48 -21.44 -14.51
N LEU A 8 -0.73 -20.35 -14.45
CA LEU A 8 0.72 -20.34 -14.58
C LEU A 8 1.34 -19.74 -13.33
N LYS A 9 2.35 -20.43 -12.80
CA LYS A 9 3.09 -20.06 -11.59
C LYS A 9 4.57 -19.93 -11.93
N LEU A 10 5.14 -18.74 -11.73
CA LEU A 10 6.57 -18.49 -11.86
C LEU A 10 7.17 -18.32 -10.48
N VAL A 11 8.19 -19.11 -10.18
CA VAL A 11 8.96 -18.99 -8.93
C VAL A 11 10.40 -18.67 -9.30
N LYS A 12 10.88 -17.50 -8.90
CA LYS A 12 12.28 -17.11 -9.05
C LYS A 12 12.74 -16.37 -7.80
N ASN A 13 13.83 -16.84 -7.20
CA ASN A 13 14.31 -16.41 -5.89
C ASN A 13 13.18 -16.53 -4.84
N ASN A 14 12.75 -15.40 -4.25
CA ASN A 14 11.68 -15.33 -3.24
C ASN A 14 10.36 -14.78 -3.79
N ILE A 15 10.18 -14.77 -5.11
CA ILE A 15 8.99 -14.21 -5.74
C ILE A 15 8.23 -15.32 -6.45
N GLU A 16 6.97 -15.45 -6.06
CA GLU A 16 5.99 -16.34 -6.66
C GLU A 16 4.92 -15.49 -7.35
N ILE A 17 4.79 -15.64 -8.66
CA ILE A 17 3.79 -14.94 -9.46
C ILE A 17 2.82 -15.98 -9.99
N GLU A 18 1.54 -15.82 -9.64
CA GLU A 18 0.45 -16.66 -10.11
C GLU A 18 -0.47 -15.86 -11.03
N VAL A 19 -0.70 -16.38 -12.24
CA VAL A 19 -1.61 -15.79 -13.22
C VAL A 19 -2.68 -16.84 -13.57
N CYS A 20 -3.95 -16.46 -13.39
CA CYS A 20 -5.11 -17.32 -13.66
C CYS A 20 -6.07 -16.61 -14.63
N GLY A 21 -6.56 -17.33 -15.63
CA GLY A 21 -7.49 -16.79 -16.63
C GLY A 21 -7.70 -17.74 -17.81
N ASP A 22 -8.26 -17.23 -18.90
CA ASP A 22 -8.29 -17.94 -20.18
C ASP A 22 -6.88 -18.10 -20.76
N LYS A 23 -6.70 -19.06 -21.67
CA LYS A 23 -5.40 -19.43 -22.23
C LYS A 23 -4.67 -18.23 -22.83
N ASP A 24 -5.38 -17.42 -23.62
CA ASP A 24 -4.82 -16.29 -24.34
C ASP A 24 -4.39 -15.16 -23.38
N PHE A 25 -5.19 -14.91 -22.34
CA PHE A 25 -4.86 -13.97 -21.27
C PHE A 25 -3.61 -14.39 -20.49
N VAL A 26 -3.54 -15.67 -20.11
CA VAL A 26 -2.42 -16.20 -19.31
C VAL A 26 -1.12 -16.15 -20.12
N GLU A 27 -1.13 -16.60 -21.39
CA GLU A 27 0.07 -16.56 -22.25
C GLU A 27 0.56 -15.12 -22.50
N LYS A 28 -0.36 -14.18 -22.73
CA LYS A 28 -0.03 -12.77 -22.95
C LYS A 28 0.61 -12.14 -21.69
N LYS A 29 -0.03 -12.31 -20.53
CA LYS A 29 0.45 -11.74 -19.27
C LYS A 29 1.80 -12.33 -18.84
N PHE A 30 2.00 -13.62 -19.10
CA PHE A 30 3.26 -14.28 -18.78
C PHE A 30 4.44 -13.76 -19.62
N LYS A 31 4.22 -13.52 -20.93
CA LYS A 31 5.25 -12.92 -21.81
C LYS A 31 5.60 -11.48 -21.42
N GLU A 32 4.60 -10.66 -21.09
CA GLU A 32 4.79 -9.29 -20.59
C GLU A 32 5.64 -9.30 -19.31
N LEU A 33 5.26 -10.12 -18.32
CA LEU A 33 5.96 -10.21 -17.03
C LEU A 33 7.41 -10.70 -17.16
N THR A 34 7.66 -11.67 -18.03
CA THR A 34 9.01 -12.26 -18.18
C THR A 34 9.99 -11.30 -18.84
N ASN A 35 9.55 -10.54 -19.85
CA ASN A 35 10.41 -9.58 -20.57
C ASN A 35 10.80 -8.38 -19.71
N ASP A 36 9.88 -7.86 -18.89
CA ASP A 36 10.17 -6.75 -17.98
C ASP A 36 11.12 -7.15 -16.85
N TYR A 37 11.07 -8.41 -16.42
CA TYR A 37 11.86 -8.92 -15.29
C TYR A 37 13.31 -9.25 -15.67
N LEU A 38 13.53 -9.83 -16.85
CA LEU A 38 14.87 -10.24 -17.29
C LEU A 38 15.76 -9.04 -17.66
N ASN A 39 15.19 -7.98 -18.22
CA ASN A 39 15.97 -6.83 -18.68
C ASN A 39 16.42 -5.88 -17.55
N LYS A 40 15.78 -5.91 -16.38
CA LYS A 40 16.12 -5.03 -15.24
C LYS A 40 17.23 -5.56 -14.33
N SER A 41 17.59 -6.84 -14.42
CA SER A 41 18.47 -7.49 -13.45
C SER A 41 19.97 -7.37 -13.74
N ILE A 42 20.39 -6.68 -14.82
CA ILE A 42 21.79 -6.68 -15.30
C ILE A 42 22.55 -5.37 -14.95
N ASN A 43 21.89 -4.28 -14.54
CA ASN A 43 22.53 -2.94 -14.54
C ASN A 43 22.86 -2.29 -13.18
N ASN A 44 22.52 -2.87 -12.01
CA ASN A 44 22.55 -2.11 -10.73
C ASN A 44 23.54 -2.59 -9.64
N ASP A 45 24.51 -3.44 -9.97
CA ASP A 45 25.33 -4.14 -8.95
C ASP A 45 26.62 -3.44 -8.46
N LEU A 46 26.88 -2.14 -8.71
CA LEU A 46 28.24 -1.59 -8.48
C LEU A 46 28.48 -0.36 -7.61
N ASP A 47 27.51 0.28 -6.95
CA ASP A 47 27.85 1.46 -6.12
C ASP A 47 27.03 1.60 -4.82
N HIS A 48 27.59 1.09 -3.72
CA HIS A 48 28.02 1.88 -2.55
C HIS A 48 28.07 1.03 -1.28
N LYS A 49 29.30 0.61 -0.93
CA LYS A 49 29.72 0.31 0.45
C LYS A 49 29.92 1.62 1.21
N ASN A 50 29.64 1.57 2.52
CA ASN A 50 29.96 2.53 3.60
C ASN A 50 28.82 3.45 4.07
N ASN A 51 27.99 2.98 5.00
CA ASN A 51 27.92 3.52 6.37
C ASN A 51 26.85 2.78 7.21
N GLU A 52 27.27 2.35 8.39
CA GLU A 52 26.55 1.47 9.32
C GLU A 52 25.42 2.19 10.09
N LEU A 53 24.44 1.38 10.52
CA LEU A 53 23.18 1.69 11.22
C LEU A 53 22.09 2.43 10.41
N LYS A 54 21.69 1.83 9.29
CA LYS A 54 20.29 1.89 8.83
C LYS A 54 19.82 0.47 8.60
N THR A 55 18.86 0.04 9.41
CA THR A 55 18.14 -1.22 9.22
C THR A 55 17.80 -1.42 7.75
N ASN A 56 18.22 -2.55 7.18
CA ASN A 56 17.88 -3.08 5.87
C ASN A 56 16.34 -3.24 5.71
N LYS A 57 15.60 -2.14 5.71
CA LYS A 57 14.28 -2.10 5.10
C LYS A 57 14.56 -1.71 3.66
N LYS A 58 14.55 -2.71 2.78
CA LYS A 58 14.12 -2.52 1.39
C LYS A 58 13.01 -1.46 1.44
N GLU A 59 13.18 -0.31 0.77
CA GLU A 59 12.21 0.78 0.82
C GLU A 59 10.85 0.19 0.44
N LEU A 60 10.03 -0.09 1.45
CA LEU A 60 8.78 -0.81 1.26
C LEU A 60 7.89 0.17 0.55
N SER A 61 7.50 -0.10 -0.70
CA SER A 61 6.66 0.85 -1.43
C SER A 61 5.30 0.97 -0.75
N LEU A 62 4.61 2.10 -0.95
CA LEU A 62 3.24 2.29 -0.46
C LEU A 62 2.32 1.13 -0.88
N ILE A 63 2.50 0.65 -2.11
CA ILE A 63 1.73 -0.46 -2.67
C ILE A 63 2.05 -1.75 -1.91
N ASP A 64 3.32 -2.05 -1.68
CA ASP A 64 3.74 -3.25 -0.93
C ASP A 64 3.24 -3.22 0.51
N PHE A 65 3.32 -2.06 1.17
CA PHE A 65 2.82 -1.89 2.53
C PHE A 65 1.31 -2.11 2.63
N VAL A 66 0.54 -1.52 1.72
CA VAL A 66 -0.92 -1.69 1.71
C VAL A 66 -1.29 -3.14 1.39
N ASN A 67 -0.58 -3.79 0.45
CA ASN A 67 -0.79 -5.20 0.13
C ASN A 67 -0.46 -6.13 1.31
N GLN A 68 0.59 -5.82 2.07
CA GLN A 68 0.95 -6.56 3.29
C GLN A 68 -0.17 -6.47 4.33
N LYS A 69 -0.73 -5.26 4.54
CA LYS A 69 -1.78 -5.02 5.54
C LYS A 69 -3.18 -5.42 5.08
N CYS A 70 -3.38 -5.61 3.77
CA CYS A 70 -4.63 -6.05 3.15
C CYS A 70 -5.91 -5.41 3.77
N PRO A 71 -6.00 -4.07 3.86
CA PRO A 71 -7.15 -3.43 4.49
C PRO A 71 -8.43 -3.60 3.66
N LYS A 72 -9.59 -3.52 4.32
CA LYS A 72 -10.87 -3.36 3.61
C LYS A 72 -10.83 -2.14 2.71
N SER A 73 -11.29 -2.26 1.45
CA SER A 73 -11.32 -1.16 0.46
C SER A 73 -12.31 -0.02 0.78
N THR A 74 -12.75 0.09 2.03
CA THR A 74 -13.56 1.18 2.56
C THR A 74 -12.67 2.31 3.09
N ALA A 75 -13.18 3.54 3.18
CA ALA A 75 -12.45 4.67 3.77
C ALA A 75 -11.90 4.35 5.16
N THR A 76 -12.72 3.75 6.03
CA THR A 76 -12.37 3.37 7.41
C THR A 76 -11.24 2.34 7.50
N GLY A 77 -11.05 1.52 6.46
CA GLY A 77 -10.00 0.51 6.41
C GLY A 77 -8.72 1.02 5.76
N LEU A 78 -8.86 1.62 4.56
CA LEU A 78 -7.73 2.00 3.73
C LEU A 78 -7.07 3.32 4.16
N MET A 79 -7.86 4.33 4.56
CA MET A 79 -7.32 5.65 4.88
C MET A 79 -6.31 5.63 6.05
N PRO A 80 -6.56 4.93 7.17
CA PRO A 80 -5.58 4.84 8.26
C PRO A 80 -4.27 4.18 7.82
N VAL A 81 -4.32 3.17 6.94
CA VAL A 81 -3.11 2.49 6.42
C VAL A 81 -2.28 3.42 5.55
N LEU A 82 -2.91 4.19 4.67
CA LEU A 82 -2.22 5.17 3.83
C LEU A 82 -1.54 6.25 4.68
N VAL A 83 -2.26 6.76 5.68
CA VAL A 83 -1.75 7.80 6.59
C VAL A 83 -0.63 7.26 7.48
N TYR A 84 -0.77 6.04 7.99
CA TYR A 84 0.27 5.36 8.77
C TYR A 84 1.57 5.22 7.96
N TYR A 85 1.46 4.80 6.69
CA TYR A 85 2.63 4.68 5.82
C TYR A 85 3.35 6.03 5.68
N ALA A 86 2.60 7.08 5.35
CA ALA A 86 3.15 8.41 5.19
C ALA A 86 3.81 8.95 6.46
N LYS A 87 3.25 8.63 7.63
CA LYS A 87 3.83 8.99 8.92
C LYS A 87 5.16 8.27 9.17
N HIS A 88 5.15 6.94 9.12
CA HIS A 88 6.29 6.13 9.57
C HIS A 88 7.40 5.93 8.53
N PHE A 89 7.08 6.06 7.23
CA PHE A 89 8.02 5.83 6.14
C PHE A 89 8.38 7.12 5.39
N GLU A 90 7.53 8.14 5.43
CA GLU A 90 7.77 9.43 4.74
C GLU A 90 7.96 10.62 5.70
N GLY A 91 7.78 10.43 7.00
CA GLY A 91 7.98 11.46 8.03
C GLY A 91 6.90 12.56 8.05
N ILE A 92 5.71 12.29 7.51
CA ILE A 92 4.61 13.27 7.47
C ILE A 92 3.75 13.14 8.74
N GLU A 93 3.81 14.14 9.62
CA GLU A 93 3.14 14.10 10.93
C GLU A 93 1.68 14.58 10.91
N LYS A 94 1.35 15.50 9.99
CA LYS A 94 0.01 16.10 9.87
C LYS A 94 -0.45 16.10 8.43
N PHE A 95 -1.75 15.91 8.24
CA PHE A 95 -2.34 15.68 6.93
C PHE A 95 -3.55 16.59 6.73
N ASN A 96 -3.61 17.27 5.61
CA ASN A 96 -4.81 17.93 5.13
C ASN A 96 -5.54 17.06 4.08
N GLU A 97 -6.67 17.55 3.57
CA GLU A 97 -7.44 16.84 2.54
C GLU A 97 -6.62 16.60 1.25
N VAL A 98 -5.76 17.53 0.84
CA VAL A 98 -4.93 17.40 -0.36
C VAL A 98 -3.90 16.29 -0.19
N ASP A 99 -3.24 16.21 0.96
CA ASP A 99 -2.25 15.18 1.26
C ASP A 99 -2.86 13.78 1.18
N ILE A 100 -4.05 13.61 1.78
CA ILE A 100 -4.79 12.34 1.73
C ILE A 100 -5.24 12.02 0.30
N LYS A 101 -5.68 13.01 -0.48
CA LYS A 101 -6.00 12.79 -1.91
C LYS A 101 -4.80 12.31 -2.69
N ASN A 102 -3.61 12.85 -2.41
CA ASN A 102 -2.37 12.45 -3.06
C ASN A 102 -1.97 11.03 -2.67
N LEU A 103 -2.16 10.62 -1.41
CA LEU A 103 -1.96 9.24 -0.96
C LEU A 103 -2.82 8.24 -1.73
N TYR A 104 -4.12 8.53 -1.89
CA TYR A 104 -5.03 7.69 -2.69
C TYR A 104 -4.61 7.62 -4.16
N ARG A 105 -4.12 8.73 -4.74
CA ARG A 105 -3.64 8.76 -6.12
C ARG A 105 -2.37 7.92 -6.31
N ARG A 106 -1.43 7.98 -5.36
CA ARG A 106 -0.19 7.20 -5.40
C ARG A 106 -0.42 5.69 -5.29
N TYR A 107 -1.48 5.30 -4.57
CA TYR A 107 -1.89 3.89 -4.46
C TYR A 107 -2.75 3.40 -5.64
N ASP A 108 -3.08 4.26 -6.61
CA ASP A 108 -3.85 3.91 -7.82
C ASP A 108 -5.24 3.29 -7.55
N ILE A 109 -5.95 3.78 -6.52
CA ILE A 109 -7.31 3.33 -6.22
C ILE A 109 -8.36 4.39 -6.57
N SER A 110 -9.23 4.04 -7.52
CA SER A 110 -10.43 4.79 -7.91
C SER A 110 -11.51 4.87 -6.82
N LYS A 111 -11.40 4.09 -5.74
CA LYS A 111 -12.35 4.02 -4.61
C LYS A 111 -12.06 5.01 -3.48
N ARG A 112 -11.54 6.19 -3.80
CA ARG A 112 -11.38 7.29 -2.85
C ARG A 112 -12.76 7.88 -2.47
N PRO A 113 -13.00 8.27 -1.20
CA PRO A 113 -14.17 9.06 -0.84
C PRO A 113 -14.30 10.34 -1.68
N LYS A 114 -15.52 10.69 -2.09
CA LYS A 114 -15.81 11.96 -2.78
C LYS A 114 -15.50 13.17 -1.89
N LYS A 115 -15.81 13.05 -0.59
CA LYS A 115 -15.59 14.07 0.44
C LYS A 115 -14.64 13.51 1.50
N ILE A 116 -13.34 13.79 1.36
CA ILE A 116 -12.30 13.25 2.26
C ILE A 116 -12.49 13.76 3.68
N TYR A 117 -12.70 15.07 3.85
CA TYR A 117 -12.93 15.68 5.16
C TYR A 117 -14.09 15.01 5.91
N GLN A 118 -15.23 14.80 5.24
CA GLN A 118 -16.37 14.12 5.84
C GLN A 118 -16.04 12.68 6.24
N ALA A 119 -15.32 11.94 5.38
CA ALA A 119 -14.90 10.59 5.70
C ALA A 119 -13.98 10.53 6.93
N ILE A 120 -13.08 11.51 7.12
CA ILE A 120 -12.24 11.61 8.33
C ILE A 120 -13.11 11.82 9.56
N LEU A 121 -14.08 12.75 9.50
CA LEU A 121 -15.01 13.00 10.60
C LEU A 121 -15.83 11.75 10.95
N ASP A 122 -16.34 11.04 9.95
CA ASP A 122 -17.11 9.82 10.13
C ASP A 122 -16.24 8.70 10.74
N ILE A 123 -14.99 8.56 10.30
CA ILE A 123 -14.05 7.59 10.87
C ILE A 123 -13.70 7.97 12.31
N ASN A 124 -13.43 9.24 12.59
CA ASN A 124 -13.15 9.70 13.95
C ASN A 124 -14.34 9.42 14.88
N ARG A 125 -15.56 9.80 14.48
CA ARG A 125 -16.78 9.57 15.27
C ARG A 125 -17.02 8.09 15.58
N ASN A 126 -16.72 7.19 14.64
CA ASN A 126 -17.04 5.77 14.78
C ASN A 126 -15.89 4.92 15.34
N LYS A 127 -14.64 5.33 15.15
CA LYS A 127 -13.44 4.54 15.41
C LYS A 127 -12.33 5.28 16.15
N GLY A 128 -12.35 6.61 16.17
CA GLY A 128 -11.33 7.42 16.83
C GLY A 128 -9.96 7.38 16.19
N TYR A 129 -9.83 6.97 14.92
CA TYR A 129 -8.51 6.77 14.27
C TYR A 129 -7.80 8.08 13.89
N PHE A 130 -8.52 9.20 13.84
CA PHE A 130 -7.98 10.49 13.45
C PHE A 130 -8.39 11.55 14.46
N GLU A 131 -7.58 12.59 14.61
CA GLU A 131 -7.94 13.76 15.41
C GLU A 131 -7.52 15.05 14.71
N SER A 132 -8.27 16.13 14.95
CA SER A 132 -7.96 17.46 14.41
C SER A 132 -6.79 18.08 15.15
N VAL A 133 -5.92 18.79 14.44
CA VAL A 133 -4.80 19.52 15.03
C VAL A 133 -5.29 20.89 15.51
N PRO A 134 -5.26 21.21 16.83
CA PRO A 134 -5.88 22.43 17.37
C PRO A 134 -5.36 23.75 16.80
N LYS A 135 -4.07 23.78 16.41
CA LYS A 135 -3.40 24.98 15.90
C LYS A 135 -3.40 25.09 14.37
N ASP A 136 -3.82 24.03 13.68
CA ASP A 136 -3.76 23.91 12.22
C ASP A 136 -5.13 23.49 11.67
N LYS A 137 -5.99 24.47 11.40
CA LYS A 137 -7.35 24.20 10.91
C LYS A 137 -7.31 23.39 9.61
N GLY A 138 -8.04 22.28 9.57
CA GLY A 138 -8.11 21.39 8.41
C GLY A 138 -6.99 20.35 8.33
N TYR A 139 -6.07 20.34 9.31
CA TYR A 139 -5.09 19.28 9.48
C TYR A 139 -5.54 18.26 10.51
N PHE A 140 -5.13 17.02 10.26
CA PHE A 140 -5.42 15.87 11.08
C PHE A 140 -4.15 15.07 11.33
N ARG A 141 -4.13 14.30 12.41
CA ARG A 141 -3.11 13.29 12.68
C ARG A 141 -3.75 11.93 12.94
N LEU A 142 -2.99 10.88 12.69
CA LEU A 142 -3.36 9.52 13.09
C LEU A 142 -3.22 9.42 14.61
N THR A 143 -4.24 8.89 15.28
CA THR A 143 -4.21 8.65 16.73
C THR A 143 -3.54 7.31 17.04
N GLU A 144 -3.21 7.08 18.31
CA GLU A 144 -2.75 5.77 18.80
C GLU A 144 -3.74 4.64 18.45
N ALA A 145 -5.05 4.91 18.51
CA ALA A 145 -6.07 3.93 18.12
C ALA A 145 -6.02 3.60 16.61
N GLY A 146 -5.70 4.58 15.78
CA GLY A 146 -5.48 4.40 14.34
C GLY A 146 -4.20 3.62 14.05
N GLU A 147 -3.12 3.89 14.78
CA GLU A 147 -1.86 3.14 14.68
C GLU A 147 -2.05 1.69 15.09
N HIS A 148 -2.63 1.44 16.26
CA HIS A 148 -2.93 0.09 16.74
C HIS A 148 -3.83 -0.69 15.77
N PHE A 149 -4.76 -0.02 15.07
CA PHE A 149 -5.54 -0.65 14.02
C PHE A 149 -4.65 -1.17 12.87
N VAL A 150 -3.66 -0.40 12.44
CA VAL A 150 -2.74 -0.80 11.36
C VAL A 150 -1.72 -1.85 11.82
N GLU A 151 -1.23 -1.74 13.04
CA GLU A 151 -0.19 -2.63 13.58
C GLU A 151 -0.75 -3.98 14.02
N VAL A 152 -1.88 -4.00 14.73
CA VAL A 152 -2.33 -5.22 15.41
C VAL A 152 -3.49 -5.87 14.66
N LYS A 153 -4.48 -5.09 14.21
CA LYS A 153 -5.71 -5.64 13.61
C LYS A 153 -5.56 -6.04 12.14
N LEU A 154 -4.51 -5.55 11.46
CA LEU A 154 -4.25 -5.81 10.04
C LEU A 154 -3.01 -6.68 9.80
N THR A 155 -2.36 -7.16 10.86
CA THR A 155 -1.25 -8.10 10.70
C THR A 155 -1.82 -9.50 10.48
N LYS A 156 -1.42 -10.15 9.37
CA LYS A 156 -1.74 -11.56 9.16
C LYS A 156 -1.18 -12.32 10.37
N LEU A 157 -2.07 -12.97 11.13
CA LEU A 157 -1.63 -14.10 11.93
C LEU A 157 -1.12 -15.14 10.94
N ASP A 158 0.15 -15.53 11.12
CA ASP A 158 0.79 -16.64 10.43
C ASP A 158 -0.02 -17.94 10.57
#